data_AF-A0A2P7BTG0-F1
#
_entry.id   AF-A0A2P7BTG0-F1
#
_cell.length_a   1.000
_cell.length_b   1.000
_cell.length_c   1.000
_cell.angle_alpha   90.00
_cell.angle_beta   90.00
_cell.angle_gamma   90.00
#
_symmetry.space_group_name_H-M   'P 1'
#
loop_
_entity.id
_entity.type
_entity.pdbx_description
1 polymer ?
#
loop_
_entity_poly.entity_id
_entity_poly.type
_entity_poly.pdbx_seq_one_letter_code
_entity_poly.pdbx_strand_id
1 'polypeptide(L)'
;MENDSTVRALALHGYYDLLTPFHQTELDLAGAGLAGSVPVALYEGGHMFFDDNKARAQAKKTLDAFYDGRPVDAAKPPVVLH
;
A
#
# COMPACT_ATOMS: atom_id res chain seq x y z
N MET A 1 16.76 3.09 13.87
CA MET A 1 17.01 3.44 12.46
C MET A 1 17.02 4.95 12.37
N GLU A 2 18.11 5.55 11.92
CA GLU A 2 18.16 6.99 11.69
C GLU A 2 17.24 7.33 10.51
N ASN A 3 16.40 8.35 10.65
CA ASN A 3 15.40 8.71 9.65
C ASN A 3 16.09 9.48 8.50
N ASP A 4 16.54 8.76 7.47
CA ASP A 4 17.09 9.37 6.27
C ASP A 4 15.93 9.88 5.38
N SER A 5 15.76 11.21 5.36
CA SER A 5 14.71 11.88 4.58
C SER A 5 14.84 11.70 3.06
N THR A 6 15.95 11.16 2.56
CA THR A 6 16.14 10.87 1.13
C THR A 6 15.51 9.53 0.73
N VAL A 7 15.24 8.64 1.69
CA VAL A 7 14.61 7.35 1.46
C VAL A 7 13.10 7.49 1.52
N ARG A 8 12.42 7.10 0.44
CA ARG A 8 10.96 7.05 0.36
C ARG A 8 10.51 5.60 0.28
N ALA A 9 9.46 5.26 1.02
CA ALA A 9 8.89 3.92 1.04
C ALA A 9 7.38 3.96 0.75
N LEU A 10 6.86 2.85 0.23
CA LEU A 10 5.46 2.64 -0.15
C LEU A 10 5.16 1.15 0.03
N ALA A 11 4.06 0.80 0.67
CA ALA A 11 3.58 -0.57 0.80
C ALA A 11 2.35 -0.80 -0.10
N LEU A 12 2.33 -1.91 -0.83
CA LEU A 12 1.24 -2.31 -1.72
C LEU A 12 0.73 -3.70 -1.31
N HIS A 13 -0.56 -3.86 -1.07
CA HIS A 13 -1.16 -5.16 -0.71
C HIS A 13 -2.44 -5.46 -1.47
N GLY A 14 -2.80 -6.74 -1.54
CA GLY A 14 -4.13 -7.17 -1.95
C GLY A 14 -5.11 -7.16 -0.78
N TYR A 15 -6.38 -6.78 -1.01
CA TYR A 15 -7.43 -6.79 0.01
C TYR A 15 -7.67 -8.17 0.64
N TYR A 16 -7.47 -9.23 -0.14
CA TYR A 16 -7.73 -10.61 0.24
C TYR A 16 -6.44 -11.38 0.52
N ASP A 17 -5.33 -10.69 0.80
CA ASP A 17 -4.08 -11.33 1.18
C ASP A 17 -4.20 -11.95 2.58
N LEU A 18 -4.18 -13.28 2.65
CA LEU A 18 -4.24 -14.03 3.89
C LEU A 18 -2.86 -14.25 4.54
N LEU A 19 -1.78 -14.00 3.80
CA LEU A 19 -0.40 -14.13 4.30
C LEU A 19 0.04 -12.86 5.03
N THR A 20 -0.40 -11.70 4.56
CA THR A 20 -0.29 -10.43 5.29
C THR A 20 -1.70 -9.91 5.61
N PRO A 21 -2.34 -10.48 6.65
CA PRO A 21 -3.76 -10.25 6.90
C PRO A 21 -4.08 -8.80 7.28
N PHE A 22 -5.37 -8.48 7.07
CA PHE A 22 -5.95 -7.15 7.14
C PHE A 22 -5.41 -6.26 8.28
N HIS A 23 -4.95 -5.07 7.89
CA HIS A 23 -4.48 -3.99 8.76
C HIS A 23 -3.20 -4.26 9.56
N GLN A 24 -2.58 -5.45 9.43
CA GLN A 24 -1.38 -5.77 10.19
C GLN A 24 -0.21 -4.85 9.81
N THR A 25 -0.02 -4.56 8.51
CA THR A 25 1.03 -3.65 8.06
C THR A 25 0.86 -2.24 8.62
N GLU A 26 -0.35 -1.70 8.63
CA GLU A 26 -0.62 -0.38 9.21
C GLU A 26 -0.34 -0.34 10.72
N LEU A 27 -0.70 -1.40 11.45
CA LEU A 27 -0.40 -1.54 12.87
C LEU A 27 1.11 -1.62 13.12
N ASP A 28 1.84 -2.39 12.33
CA ASP A 28 3.29 -2.52 12.43
C ASP A 28 3.98 -1.18 12.13
N LEU A 29 3.53 -0.48 11.08
CA LEU A 29 4.02 0.86 10.73
C LEU A 29 3.70 1.88 11.83
N ALA A 30 2.52 1.81 12.45
CA ALA A 30 2.17 2.68 13.57
C ALA A 30 3.05 2.39 14.80
N GLY A 31 3.26 1.11 15.14
CA GLY A 31 4.15 0.69 16.23
C GLY A 31 5.60 1.11 16.02
N ALA A 32 6.05 1.18 14.77
CA ALA A 32 7.37 1.67 14.38
C ALA A 32 7.46 3.21 14.25
N GLY A 33 6.36 3.95 14.40
CA GLY A 33 6.33 5.40 14.20
C GLY A 33 6.44 5.85 12.74
N LEU A 34 6.11 4.97 11.79
CA LEU A 34 6.25 5.16 10.34
C LEU A 34 4.92 5.38 9.60
N ALA A 35 3.78 5.34 10.27
CA ALA A 35 2.47 5.50 9.65
C ALA A 35 2.29 6.81 8.86
N GLY A 36 3.04 7.88 9.20
CA GLY A 36 3.02 9.15 8.48
C GLY A 36 3.99 9.25 7.30
N SER A 37 4.99 8.36 7.21
CA SER A 37 6.04 8.40 6.19
C SER A 37 5.91 7.27 5.16
N VAL A 38 5.26 6.17 5.51
CA VAL A 38 5.06 5.00 4.64
C VAL A 38 3.57 4.85 4.33
N PRO A 39 3.08 5.40 3.20
CA PRO A 39 1.72 5.15 2.76
C PRO A 39 1.51 3.67 2.40
N VAL A 40 0.30 3.19 2.64
CA VAL A 40 -0.17 1.85 2.26
C VAL A 40 -1.26 2.00 1.20
N ALA A 41 -1.11 1.34 0.05
CA ALA A 41 -2.13 1.28 -0.99
C ALA A 41 -2.62 -0.16 -1.18
N LEU A 42 -3.93 -0.32 -1.32
CA LEU A 42 -4.56 -1.62 -1.35
C LEU A 42 -5.27 -1.85 -2.69
N TYR A 43 -5.22 -3.07 -3.21
CA TYR A 43 -5.77 -3.42 -4.52
C TYR A 43 -6.66 -4.66 -4.44
N GLU A 44 -7.58 -4.78 -5.38
CA GLU A 44 -8.38 -5.99 -5.53
C GLU A 44 -7.48 -7.18 -5.89
N GLY A 45 -7.50 -8.21 -5.05
CA GLY A 45 -6.65 -9.39 -5.21
C GLY A 45 -6.15 -9.97 -3.89
N GLY A 46 -5.49 -11.12 -3.96
CA GLY A 46 -4.80 -11.75 -2.84
C GLY A 46 -3.32 -11.34 -2.76
N HIS A 47 -2.46 -12.23 -2.26
CA HIS A 47 -1.03 -11.96 -2.11
C HIS A 47 -0.34 -11.49 -3.40
N MET A 48 -0.68 -12.13 -4.52
CA MET A 48 -0.19 -11.78 -5.84
C MET A 48 -1.21 -10.90 -6.59
N PHE A 49 -1.70 -9.83 -5.95
CA PHE A 49 -2.75 -8.98 -6.54
C PHE A 49 -2.40 -8.49 -7.95
N PHE A 50 -1.11 -8.30 -8.24
CA PHE A 50 -0.60 -7.83 -9.53
C PHE A 50 -0.75 -8.86 -10.66
N ASP A 51 -1.15 -10.10 -10.41
CA ASP A 51 -1.50 -11.04 -11.47
C ASP A 51 -2.81 -10.62 -12.18
N ASP A 52 -3.72 -9.95 -11.47
CA ASP A 52 -4.91 -9.35 -12.08
C ASP A 52 -4.55 -8.10 -12.91
N ASN A 53 -5.09 -8.04 -14.14
CA ASN A 53 -4.78 -6.95 -15.07
C ASN A 53 -5.27 -5.59 -14.58
N LYS A 54 -6.43 -5.53 -13.93
CA LYS A 54 -7.01 -4.25 -13.45
C LYS A 54 -6.22 -3.75 -12.25
N ALA A 55 -5.96 -4.63 -11.28
CA ALA A 55 -5.18 -4.33 -10.09
C ALA A 55 -3.74 -3.90 -10.46
N ARG A 56 -3.10 -4.61 -11.40
CA ARG A 56 -1.76 -4.24 -11.91
C ARG A 56 -1.75 -2.87 -12.60
N ALA A 57 -2.76 -2.57 -13.41
CA ALA A 57 -2.86 -1.26 -14.07
C ALA A 57 -3.06 -0.12 -13.07
N GLN A 58 -3.84 -0.35 -12.00
CA GLN A 58 -4.01 0.62 -10.91
C GLN A 58 -2.71 0.81 -10.12
N ALA A 59 -2.04 -0.29 -9.72
CA ALA A 59 -0.78 -0.24 -9.00
C ALA A 59 0.32 0.45 -9.79
N LYS A 60 0.37 0.25 -11.12
CA LYS A 60 1.30 0.99 -11.98
C LYS A 60 1.08 2.51 -11.87
N LYS A 61 -0.17 2.99 -11.88
CA LYS A 61 -0.45 4.44 -11.75
C LYS A 61 0.02 4.99 -10.39
N THR A 62 -0.14 4.20 -9.33
CA THR A 62 0.37 4.56 -8.00
C THR A 62 1.89 4.61 -7.98
N LEU A 63 2.57 3.64 -8.60
CA LEU A 63 4.03 3.62 -8.73
C LEU A 63 4.52 4.82 -9.56
N ASP A 64 3.88 5.11 -10.69
CA ASP A 64 4.22 6.28 -11.52
C ASP A 64 4.13 7.57 -10.68
N ALA A 65 3.03 7.77 -9.93
CA ALA A 65 2.88 8.92 -9.03
C ALA A 65 3.96 8.95 -7.93
N PHE A 66 4.27 7.80 -7.34
CA PHE A 66 5.32 7.70 -6.32
C PHE A 66 6.68 8.13 -6.87
N TYR A 67 7.09 7.60 -8.03
CA TYR A 67 8.37 7.93 -8.66
C TYR A 67 8.43 9.37 -9.17
N ASP A 68 7.31 9.95 -9.59
CA ASP A 68 7.20 11.38 -9.96
C ASP A 68 7.29 12.32 -8.74
N GLY A 69 7.34 11.80 -7.51
CA GLY A 69 7.31 12.62 -6.29
C GLY A 69 5.93 13.18 -5.97
N ARG A 70 4.87 12.69 -6.62
CA ARG A 70 3.49 13.08 -6.35
C ARG A 70 2.94 12.30 -5.15
N PRO A 71 1.95 12.85 -4.42
CA PRO A 71 1.21 12.08 -3.43
C PRO A 71 0.65 10.81 -4.06
N VAL A 72 0.78 9.69 -3.35
CA VAL A 72 0.14 8.44 -3.73
C VAL A 72 -1.29 8.46 -3.22
N ASP A 73 -2.25 8.32 -4.13
CA ASP A 73 -3.63 8.09 -3.73
C ASP A 73 -3.73 6.64 -3.25
N ALA A 74 -3.64 6.45 -1.93
CA ALA A 74 -3.90 5.18 -1.29
C ALA A 74 -5.33 4.75 -1.61
N ALA A 75 -5.49 3.74 -2.46
CA ALA A 75 -6.79 3.14 -2.72
C ALA A 75 -7.31 2.56 -1.40
N LYS A 76 -8.41 3.12 -0.89
CA LYS A 76 -9.12 2.55 0.25
C LYS A 76 -9.94 1.36 -0.23
N PRO A 77 -10.01 0.27 0.56
CA PRO A 77 -10.93 -0.80 0.26
C PRO A 77 -12.34 -0.22 0.11
N PRO A 78 -13.15 -0.73 -0.84
CA PRO A 78 -14.57 -0.48 -0.75
C PRO A 78 -15.04 -0.87 0.65
N VAL A 79 -15.81 0.00 1.30
CA VAL A 79 -16.42 -0.31 2.60
C VAL A 79 -17.32 -1.52 2.38
N VAL A 80 -16.90 -2.69 2.87
CA VAL A 80 -17.77 -3.85 2.94
C VAL A 80 -18.68 -3.61 4.14
N LEU A 81 -19.88 -3.09 3.86
CA LEU A 81 -20.94 -2.97 4.86
C LEU A 81 -21.37 -4.41 5.22
N HIS A 82 -21.02 -4.85 6.43
CA HIS A 82 -21.61 -6.04 7.05
C HIS A 82 -22.92 -5.67 7.72
#